data_AF-A0A2V6YU97-F1
#
_entry.id   AF-A0A2V6YU97-F1
#
_cell.length_a   1.000
_cell.length_b   1.000
_cell.length_c   1.000
_cell.angle_alpha   90.00
_cell.angle_beta   90.00
_cell.angle_gamma   90.00
#
_symmetry.space_group_name_H-M   'P 1'
#
loop_
_entity.id
_entity.type
_entity.pdbx_description
1 polymer ?
#
loop_
_entity_poly.entity_id
_entity_poly.type
_entity_poly.pdbx_seq_one_letter_code
_entity_poly.pdbx_strand_id
1 'polypeptide(L)'
;MCRPESQCRPGSRSWLVLAAVSLLALATGWANADSKLRVVVIVPFDATALEREEQWMGEGVAQILALGLAQNSSIVQIDRGRLRAAGRADVWTEPLLAQAARSVRADAALFGRLERRGTDVAVVPQLMEIKQSGPEVASLEPVIAPSGELFGRLAALPVVYARTLRVATTDAEAGRIEKAARPTRVPRAFELFSRGQISALRTDQEGNEAAVDLLSRSVEVDPSFVVAAYTLGVVHSSLGNRWKAAAQFRAATQLDPTYPEPYKALGDLYLSQPRRLFDQAVEAYSKAIELRPFYADAFVGLGDAKAAKSDIDGAIAAYQKALLYNPVNPRVHMSLGKIYYGEKGLYYESVNAYKKAIDLDPHSVDARMGLGEVYEEKGLYKEATEEYRRVIELDGKHTGAMYNLALVYEKVDPKAAIAQWERYIELAAPLATEKDWVDVARQHLRKLKNQIKD
;
A
#
# COMPACT_ATOMS: atom_id res chain seq x y z
N MET A 1 -34.72 23.26 77.25
CA MET A 1 -35.03 22.45 76.05
C MET A 1 -33.72 21.94 75.47
N CYS A 2 -33.60 20.62 75.33
CA CYS A 2 -32.32 19.91 75.22
C CYS A 2 -31.59 20.07 73.88
N ARG A 3 -30.27 20.20 74.02
CA ARG A 3 -29.13 19.96 73.10
C ARG A 3 -29.14 18.55 72.44
N PRO A 4 -28.16 18.11 71.60
CA PRO A 4 -26.78 18.63 71.37
C PRO A 4 -26.28 18.66 69.89
N GLU A 5 -25.31 19.54 69.54
CA GLU A 5 -23.85 19.30 69.26
C GLU A 5 -23.55 18.94 67.78
N SER A 6 -22.46 19.33 67.11
CA SER A 6 -21.21 20.03 67.46
C SER A 6 -20.40 20.34 66.17
N GLN A 7 -19.75 21.51 66.16
CA GLN A 7 -18.33 21.79 65.88
C GLN A 7 -17.63 21.56 64.50
N CYS A 8 -16.97 22.65 64.09
CA CYS A 8 -15.57 22.83 63.67
C CYS A 8 -15.02 22.27 62.33
N ARG A 9 -14.37 23.17 61.58
CA ARG A 9 -13.43 22.88 60.49
C ARG A 9 -12.05 22.45 61.03
N PRO A 10 -11.32 21.53 60.35
CA PRO A 10 -9.91 21.30 60.61
C PRO A 10 -9.00 21.91 59.53
N GLY A 11 -7.79 22.30 59.95
CA GLY A 11 -6.63 22.54 59.11
C GLY A 11 -5.67 21.34 59.12
N SER A 12 -4.96 21.20 58.00
CA SER A 12 -3.66 20.53 57.78
C SER A 12 -3.33 19.23 58.54
N ARG A 13 -3.20 18.13 57.80
CA ARG A 13 -1.90 17.56 57.33
C ARG A 13 -2.16 16.20 56.67
N SER A 14 -1.38 15.98 55.61
CA SER A 14 -1.12 14.75 54.85
C SER A 14 -1.46 13.45 55.59
N TRP A 15 -2.00 12.46 54.86
CA TRP A 15 -1.45 11.10 54.72
C TRP A 15 -2.06 10.47 53.45
N LEU A 16 -1.21 9.79 52.69
CA LEU A 16 -1.53 9.08 51.44
C LEU A 16 -2.66 8.07 51.65
N VAL A 17 -3.71 8.15 50.81
CA VAL A 17 -4.65 7.04 50.61
C VAL A 17 -4.65 6.71 49.11
N LEU A 18 -4.04 5.56 48.80
CA LEU A 18 -4.18 4.86 47.52
C LEU A 18 -5.65 4.47 47.33
N ALA A 19 -6.34 5.13 46.40
CA ALA A 19 -7.59 4.63 45.84
C ALA A 19 -7.25 3.76 44.63
N ALA A 20 -7.29 2.44 44.83
CA ALA A 20 -7.26 1.46 43.75
C ALA A 20 -8.57 1.55 42.96
N VAL A 21 -8.52 2.11 41.75
CA VAL A 21 -9.61 1.97 40.77
C VAL A 21 -9.37 0.67 40.02
N SER A 22 -10.14 -0.34 40.39
CA SER A 22 -10.23 -1.64 39.73
C SER A 22 -10.87 -1.46 38.35
N LEU A 23 -10.06 -1.30 37.31
CA LEU A 23 -10.51 -1.48 35.93
C LEU A 23 -10.48 -2.98 35.62
N LEU A 24 -11.66 -3.61 35.65
CA LEU A 24 -11.89 -4.89 35.00
C LEU A 24 -11.67 -4.71 33.49
N ALA A 25 -10.44 -4.96 33.04
CA ALA A 25 -10.18 -5.26 31.64
C ALA A 25 -10.73 -6.67 31.38
N LEU A 26 -11.93 -6.74 30.80
CA LEU A 26 -12.36 -7.93 30.08
C LEU A 26 -11.34 -8.18 28.96
N ALA A 27 -10.54 -9.22 29.14
CA ALA A 27 -9.56 -9.68 28.19
C ALA A 27 -10.24 -10.10 26.88
N THR A 28 -10.29 -9.20 25.90
CA THR A 28 -10.33 -9.61 24.50
C THR A 28 -8.90 -9.91 24.09
N GLY A 29 -8.57 -11.19 23.97
CA GLY A 29 -7.26 -11.67 23.52
C GLY A 29 -6.92 -11.19 22.12
N TRP A 30 -6.29 -10.02 22.03
CA TRP A 30 -5.62 -9.50 20.83
C TRP A 30 -4.33 -8.80 21.28
N ALA A 31 -3.44 -9.56 21.89
CA ALA A 31 -2.10 -9.10 22.23
C ALA A 31 -1.13 -10.29 22.20
N ASN A 32 -0.85 -10.83 21.01
CA ASN A 32 0.47 -11.40 20.78
C ASN A 32 1.39 -10.25 20.36
N ALA A 33 1.82 -9.48 21.36
CA ALA A 33 2.66 -8.30 21.22
C ALA A 33 4.15 -8.62 21.01
N ASP A 34 4.50 -9.76 20.42
CA ASP A 34 5.93 -10.14 20.25
C ASP A 34 6.27 -10.95 18.99
N SER A 35 5.33 -11.20 18.07
CA SER A 35 5.70 -11.79 16.79
C SER A 35 6.24 -10.71 15.85
N LYS A 36 7.55 -10.74 15.57
CA LYS A 36 8.18 -9.88 14.56
C LYS A 36 7.41 -9.99 13.23
N LEU A 37 6.93 -8.84 12.72
CA LEU A 37 6.30 -8.77 11.40
C LEU A 37 7.26 -9.32 10.34
N ARG A 38 6.71 -10.04 9.37
CA ARG A 38 7.44 -10.56 8.20
C ARG A 38 6.89 -9.92 6.93
N VAL A 39 7.72 -9.13 6.26
CA VAL A 39 7.40 -8.57 4.94
C VAL A 39 7.69 -9.61 3.87
N VAL A 40 6.67 -9.99 3.11
CA VAL A 40 6.74 -11.10 2.15
C VAL A 40 6.35 -10.62 0.76
N VAL A 41 7.14 -11.03 -0.22
CA VAL A 41 6.81 -10.94 -1.64
C VAL A 41 6.34 -12.31 -2.13
N ILE A 42 5.26 -12.34 -2.90
CA ILE A 42 4.75 -13.56 -3.54
C ILE A 42 4.69 -13.27 -5.03
N VAL A 43 5.39 -14.06 -5.84
CA VAL A 43 5.41 -13.91 -7.30
C VAL A 43 4.71 -15.07 -7.99
N PRO A 44 4.21 -14.88 -9.23
CA PRO A 44 3.72 -15.98 -10.05
C PRO A 44 4.79 -17.07 -10.15
N PHE A 45 4.36 -18.32 -9.98
CA PHE A 45 5.25 -19.46 -10.15
C PHE A 45 5.53 -19.67 -11.65
N ASP A 46 6.76 -20.05 -11.99
CA ASP A 46 7.15 -20.31 -13.36
C ASP A 46 6.40 -21.53 -13.90
N ALA A 47 5.45 -21.30 -14.80
CA ALA A 47 4.65 -22.33 -15.44
C ALA A 47 5.08 -22.62 -16.88
N THR A 48 6.22 -22.11 -17.34
CA THR A 48 6.67 -22.22 -18.74
C THR A 48 6.91 -23.67 -19.18
N ALA A 49 7.14 -24.59 -18.25
CA ALA A 49 7.24 -26.02 -18.51
C ALA A 49 5.89 -26.73 -18.74
N LEU A 50 4.77 -26.03 -18.54
CA LEU A 50 3.43 -26.52 -18.84
C LEU A 50 2.96 -26.05 -20.24
N GLU A 51 1.90 -26.67 -20.73
CA GLU A 51 1.24 -26.23 -21.96
C GLU A 51 0.66 -24.82 -21.80
N ARG A 52 0.59 -24.07 -22.90
CA ARG A 52 0.14 -22.66 -22.90
C ARG A 52 -1.22 -22.46 -22.21
N GLU A 53 -2.11 -23.43 -22.35
CA GLU A 53 -3.45 -23.39 -21.74
C GLU A 53 -3.45 -23.59 -20.22
N GLU A 54 -2.35 -24.07 -19.64
CA GLU A 54 -2.18 -24.32 -18.20
C GLU A 54 -1.21 -23.33 -17.55
N GLN A 55 -0.54 -22.45 -18.30
CA GLN A 55 0.41 -21.48 -17.75
C GLN A 55 -0.22 -20.50 -16.72
N TRP A 56 -1.53 -20.29 -16.78
CA TRP A 56 -2.26 -19.50 -15.78
C TRP A 56 -2.15 -20.06 -14.36
N MET A 57 -1.85 -21.36 -14.21
CA MET A 57 -1.71 -22.00 -12.91
C MET A 57 -0.61 -21.36 -12.07
N GLY A 58 0.44 -20.80 -12.70
CA GLY A 58 1.50 -20.09 -11.99
C GLY A 58 1.00 -18.89 -11.18
N GLU A 59 0.10 -18.10 -11.77
CA GLU A 59 -0.61 -17.01 -11.08
C GLU A 59 -1.62 -17.56 -10.07
N GLY A 60 -2.34 -18.63 -10.42
CA GLY A 60 -3.29 -19.28 -9.51
C GLY A 60 -2.66 -19.75 -8.20
N VAL A 61 -1.47 -20.36 -8.25
CA VAL A 61 -0.70 -20.76 -7.06
C VAL A 61 -0.37 -19.52 -6.21
N ALA A 62 0.21 -18.48 -6.82
CA ALA A 62 0.58 -17.25 -6.12
C ALA A 62 -0.63 -16.57 -5.46
N GLN A 63 -1.78 -16.60 -6.13
CA GLN A 63 -3.02 -16.02 -5.63
C GLN A 63 -3.60 -16.78 -4.44
N ILE A 64 -3.53 -18.12 -4.41
CA ILE A 64 -3.91 -18.93 -3.24
C ILE A 64 -3.03 -18.60 -2.04
N LEU A 65 -1.71 -18.48 -2.26
CA LEU A 65 -0.77 -18.10 -1.21
C LEU A 65 -1.06 -16.70 -0.67
N ALA A 66 -1.32 -15.75 -1.56
CA ALA A 66 -1.63 -14.37 -1.19
C ALA A 66 -2.92 -14.27 -0.36
N LEU A 67 -4.02 -14.93 -0.79
CA LEU A 67 -5.30 -14.89 -0.07
C LEU A 67 -5.19 -15.51 1.33
N GLY A 68 -4.51 -16.65 1.45
CA GLY A 68 -4.30 -17.33 2.72
C GLY A 68 -3.44 -16.49 3.67
N LEU A 69 -2.24 -16.11 3.23
CA LEU A 69 -1.28 -15.40 4.09
C LEU A 69 -1.77 -14.00 4.51
N ALA A 70 -2.71 -13.40 3.75
CA ALA A 70 -3.32 -12.11 4.10
C ALA A 70 -4.20 -12.18 5.35
N GLN A 71 -4.55 -13.37 5.84
CA GLN A 71 -5.31 -13.55 7.08
C GLN A 71 -4.43 -13.59 8.34
N ASN A 72 -3.10 -13.47 8.20
CA ASN A 72 -2.18 -13.45 9.33
C ASN A 72 -1.73 -12.01 9.63
N SER A 73 -1.94 -11.54 10.86
CA SER A 73 -1.63 -10.16 11.27
C SER A 73 -0.13 -9.83 11.26
N SER A 74 0.72 -10.85 11.24
CA SER A 74 2.16 -10.71 11.31
C SER A 74 2.84 -10.89 9.96
N ILE A 75 2.05 -11.05 8.89
CA ILE A 75 2.55 -11.09 7.52
C ILE A 75 2.13 -9.82 6.79
N VAL A 76 3.12 -9.10 6.27
CA VAL A 76 2.93 -7.90 5.47
C VAL A 76 3.19 -8.25 4.02
N GLN A 77 2.17 -8.26 3.19
CA GLN A 77 2.35 -8.48 1.75
C GLN A 77 2.64 -7.17 1.04
N ILE A 78 3.66 -7.18 0.19
CA ILE A 78 3.96 -6.03 -0.66
C ILE A 78 2.96 -5.97 -1.83
N ASP A 79 2.39 -4.80 -2.05
CA ASP A 79 1.54 -4.52 -3.21
C ASP A 79 2.25 -4.89 -4.53
N ARG A 80 1.52 -5.57 -5.42
CA ARG A 80 2.08 -6.03 -6.69
C ARG A 80 2.50 -4.89 -7.62
N GLY A 81 1.88 -3.72 -7.52
CA GLY A 81 2.28 -2.52 -8.26
C GLY A 81 3.66 -2.03 -7.85
N ARG A 82 3.94 -2.01 -6.53
CA ARG A 82 5.28 -1.68 -6.01
C ARG A 82 6.35 -2.68 -6.45
N LEU A 83 6.04 -3.97 -6.43
CA LEU A 83 6.97 -4.99 -6.93
C LEU A 83 7.24 -4.82 -8.44
N ARG A 84 6.21 -4.49 -9.23
CA ARG A 84 6.38 -4.26 -10.68
C ARG A 84 7.25 -3.05 -10.99
N ALA A 85 7.13 -1.97 -10.22
CA ALA A 85 8.01 -0.81 -10.35
C ALA A 85 9.48 -1.17 -10.04
N ALA A 86 9.71 -2.17 -9.18
CA ALA A 86 11.03 -2.69 -8.89
C ALA A 86 11.57 -3.69 -9.95
N GLY A 87 10.69 -4.29 -10.76
CA GLY A 87 11.05 -5.21 -11.82
C GLY A 87 9.82 -5.85 -12.46
N ARG A 88 9.80 -5.98 -13.78
CA ARG A 88 8.79 -6.74 -14.52
C ARG A 88 9.45 -7.96 -15.15
N ALA A 89 9.07 -9.13 -14.69
CA ALA A 89 9.57 -10.39 -15.20
C ALA A 89 8.39 -11.31 -15.51
N ASP A 90 8.41 -11.91 -16.70
CA ASP A 90 7.50 -13.02 -17.02
C ASP A 90 7.93 -14.29 -16.23
N VAL A 91 9.24 -14.41 -15.95
CA VAL A 91 9.85 -15.44 -15.11
C VAL A 91 10.79 -14.79 -14.10
N TRP A 92 10.57 -15.05 -12.81
CA TRP A 92 11.39 -14.52 -11.72
C TRP A 92 12.58 -15.42 -11.43
N THR A 93 13.75 -15.09 -12.00
CA THR A 93 15.02 -15.72 -11.61
C THR A 93 15.44 -15.29 -10.22
N GLU A 94 16.25 -16.12 -9.53
CA GLU A 94 16.69 -15.81 -8.16
C GLU A 94 17.39 -14.44 -8.03
N PRO A 95 18.31 -14.02 -8.93
CA PRO A 95 18.96 -12.72 -8.81
C PRO A 95 17.98 -11.55 -8.97
N LEU A 96 17.05 -11.66 -9.93
CA LEU A 96 16.06 -10.63 -10.21
C LEU A 96 15.06 -10.50 -9.06
N LEU A 97 14.59 -11.63 -8.53
CA LEU A 97 13.71 -11.66 -7.36
C LEU A 97 14.41 -11.10 -6.13
N ALA A 98 15.67 -11.46 -5.86
CA ALA A 98 16.43 -10.93 -4.75
C ALA A 98 16.62 -9.41 -4.84
N GLN A 99 16.87 -8.89 -6.05
CA GLN A 99 16.98 -7.45 -6.29
C GLN A 99 15.65 -6.74 -6.03
N ALA A 100 14.55 -7.24 -6.59
CA ALA A 100 13.23 -6.65 -6.44
C ALA A 100 12.72 -6.74 -4.99
N ALA A 101 12.95 -7.86 -4.30
CA ALA A 101 12.59 -8.03 -2.89
C ALA A 101 13.33 -7.04 -1.98
N ARG A 102 14.62 -6.79 -2.22
CA ARG A 102 15.41 -5.80 -1.45
C ARG A 102 14.95 -4.37 -1.65
N SER A 103 14.57 -3.99 -2.87
CA SER A 103 14.12 -2.63 -3.16
C SER A 103 12.79 -2.31 -2.46
N VAL A 104 11.94 -3.32 -2.24
CA VAL A 104 10.68 -3.17 -1.49
C VAL A 104 10.80 -3.53 -0.01
N ARG A 105 12.02 -3.75 0.50
CA ARG A 105 12.31 -4.08 1.91
C ARG A 105 11.60 -5.35 2.40
N ALA A 106 11.48 -6.36 1.53
CA ALA A 106 10.94 -7.66 1.93
C ALA A 106 11.96 -8.46 2.75
N ASP A 107 11.46 -9.18 3.76
CA ASP A 107 12.24 -10.16 4.54
C ASP A 107 12.35 -11.49 3.80
N ALA A 108 11.35 -11.85 2.99
CA ALA A 108 11.31 -13.10 2.25
C ALA A 108 10.53 -13.01 0.94
N ALA A 109 10.80 -13.95 0.03
CA ALA A 109 10.02 -14.14 -1.19
C ALA A 109 9.60 -15.60 -1.37
N LEU A 110 8.33 -15.82 -1.70
CA LEU A 110 7.77 -17.11 -2.09
C LEU A 110 7.65 -17.16 -3.61
N PHE A 111 8.29 -18.16 -4.21
CA PHE A 111 8.35 -18.39 -5.65
C PHE A 111 8.49 -19.89 -5.92
N GLY A 112 8.61 -20.27 -7.19
CA GLY A 112 8.83 -21.65 -7.56
C GLY A 112 8.45 -21.89 -9.00
N ARG A 113 8.27 -23.16 -9.35
CA ARG A 113 7.88 -23.57 -10.70
C ARG A 113 6.85 -24.67 -10.69
N LEU A 114 6.17 -24.84 -11.82
CA LEU A 114 5.28 -25.97 -12.09
C LEU A 114 5.93 -26.89 -13.12
N GLU A 115 5.88 -28.19 -12.85
CA GLU A 115 6.43 -29.24 -13.70
C GLU A 115 5.36 -30.26 -14.03
N ARG A 116 5.37 -30.82 -15.24
CA ARG A 116 4.57 -32.01 -15.55
C ARG A 116 5.24 -33.26 -15.00
N ARG A 117 4.48 -34.12 -14.30
CA ARG A 117 4.93 -35.44 -13.84
C ARG A 117 3.94 -36.51 -14.26
N GLY A 118 4.14 -37.07 -15.45
CA GLY A 118 3.17 -37.99 -16.05
C GLY A 118 1.86 -37.25 -16.34
N THR A 119 0.75 -37.71 -15.76
CA THR A 119 -0.57 -37.05 -15.84
C THR A 119 -0.77 -35.94 -14.81
N ASP A 120 0.13 -35.83 -13.84
CA ASP A 120 0.00 -34.91 -12.72
C ASP A 120 0.79 -33.62 -12.96
N VAL A 121 0.43 -32.58 -12.20
CA VAL A 121 1.17 -31.33 -12.10
C VAL A 121 1.84 -31.28 -10.74
N ALA A 122 3.14 -30.98 -10.73
CA ALA A 122 3.92 -30.75 -9.53
C ALA A 122 4.17 -29.26 -9.35
N VAL A 123 3.72 -28.70 -8.22
CA VAL A 123 4.16 -27.39 -7.74
C VAL A 123 5.43 -27.62 -6.94
N VAL A 124 6.52 -26.97 -7.34
CA VAL A 124 7.84 -27.04 -6.69
C VAL A 124 8.14 -25.68 -6.07
N PRO A 125 7.75 -25.46 -4.81
CA PRO A 125 7.87 -24.17 -4.14
C PRO A 125 9.26 -23.97 -3.56
N GLN A 126 9.67 -22.71 -3.50
CA GLN A 126 10.91 -22.24 -2.92
C GLN A 126 10.64 -21.01 -2.06
N LEU A 127 11.39 -20.91 -0.96
CA LEU A 127 11.41 -19.75 -0.09
C LEU A 127 12.80 -19.11 -0.15
N MET A 128 12.84 -17.83 -0.48
CA MET A 128 14.05 -17.02 -0.41
C MET A 128 14.00 -16.15 0.86
N GLU A 129 14.97 -16.31 1.75
CA GLU A 129 15.21 -15.40 2.87
C GLU A 129 16.13 -14.26 2.43
N ILE A 130 15.70 -13.01 2.63
CA ILE A 130 16.44 -11.81 2.23
C ILE A 130 17.31 -11.34 3.39
N LYS A 131 18.56 -11.77 3.42
CA LYS A 131 19.54 -11.37 4.44
C LYS A 131 20.51 -10.32 3.92
N GLN A 132 21.14 -9.60 4.85
CA GLN A 132 22.24 -8.67 4.55
C GLN A 132 23.45 -9.39 3.94
N SER A 133 23.71 -10.64 4.34
CA SER A 133 24.79 -11.48 3.83
C SER A 133 24.56 -12.03 2.41
N GLY A 134 23.34 -11.91 1.88
CA GLY A 134 22.94 -12.55 0.62
C GLY A 134 21.57 -13.20 0.73
N PRO A 135 20.89 -13.49 -0.41
CA PRO A 135 19.68 -14.28 -0.38
C PRO A 135 20.02 -15.74 -0.08
N GLU A 136 19.21 -16.40 0.77
CA GLU A 136 19.30 -17.84 0.99
C GLU A 136 18.03 -18.49 0.47
N VAL A 137 18.16 -19.46 -0.43
CA VAL A 137 17.02 -20.16 -1.03
C VAL A 137 16.89 -21.55 -0.42
N ALA A 138 15.70 -21.87 0.07
CA ALA A 138 15.34 -23.19 0.57
C ALA A 138 14.24 -23.79 -0.31
N SER A 139 14.44 -25.04 -0.71
CA SER A 139 13.39 -25.84 -1.35
C SER A 139 12.34 -26.24 -0.32
N LEU A 140 11.07 -26.10 -0.70
CA LEU A 140 9.93 -26.54 0.09
C LEU A 140 9.38 -27.86 -0.48
N GLU A 141 8.56 -28.55 0.31
CA GLU A 141 7.98 -29.83 -0.11
C GLU A 141 7.11 -29.67 -1.37
N PRO A 142 7.39 -30.41 -2.46
CA PRO A 142 6.58 -30.34 -3.67
C PRO A 142 5.18 -30.88 -3.43
N VAL A 143 4.17 -30.24 -4.02
CA VAL A 143 2.80 -30.75 -4.04
C VAL A 143 2.50 -31.31 -5.42
N ILE A 144 2.19 -32.60 -5.48
CA ILE A 144 1.89 -33.32 -6.71
C ILE A 144 0.42 -33.74 -6.67
N ALA A 145 -0.31 -33.42 -7.73
CA ALA A 145 -1.71 -33.79 -7.88
C ALA A 145 -2.14 -33.80 -9.36
N PRO A 146 -3.21 -34.51 -9.69
CA PRO A 146 -3.92 -34.27 -10.95
C PRO A 146 -4.32 -32.80 -11.08
N SER A 147 -4.30 -32.23 -12.29
CA SER A 147 -4.59 -30.79 -12.51
C SER A 147 -5.92 -30.33 -11.89
N GLY A 148 -6.95 -31.17 -11.93
CA GLY A 148 -8.27 -30.86 -11.35
C GLY A 148 -8.33 -30.85 -9.82
N GLU A 149 -7.37 -31.50 -9.14
CA GLU A 149 -7.30 -31.58 -7.67
C GLU A 149 -6.26 -30.62 -7.07
N LEU A 150 -5.36 -30.08 -7.90
CA LEU A 150 -4.18 -29.34 -7.47
C LEU A 150 -4.52 -28.25 -6.44
N PHE A 151 -5.43 -27.33 -6.79
CA PHE A 151 -5.75 -26.18 -5.95
C PHE A 151 -6.39 -26.56 -4.61
N GLY A 152 -7.13 -27.67 -4.54
CA GLY A 152 -7.66 -28.19 -3.29
C GLY A 152 -6.55 -28.57 -2.30
N ARG A 153 -5.45 -29.13 -2.81
CA ARG A 153 -4.26 -29.50 -2.01
C ARG A 153 -3.41 -28.29 -1.62
N LEU A 154 -3.35 -27.26 -2.45
CA LEU A 154 -2.57 -26.05 -2.17
C LEU A 154 -3.12 -25.22 -1.01
N ALA A 155 -4.40 -25.37 -0.65
CA ALA A 155 -5.03 -24.54 0.37
C ALA A 155 -4.41 -24.65 1.78
N ALA A 156 -3.73 -25.76 2.09
CA ALA A 156 -3.03 -25.93 3.36
C ALA A 156 -1.65 -25.25 3.38
N LEU A 157 -1.06 -24.97 2.20
CA LEU A 157 0.29 -24.43 2.10
C LEU A 157 0.48 -23.07 2.77
N PRO A 158 -0.45 -22.11 2.72
CA PRO A 158 -0.27 -20.84 3.42
C PRO A 158 -0.05 -21.02 4.93
N VAL A 159 -0.69 -22.00 5.57
CA VAL A 159 -0.45 -22.29 7.00
C VAL A 159 0.96 -22.86 7.20
N VAL A 160 1.39 -23.78 6.34
CA VAL A 160 2.75 -24.34 6.37
C VAL A 160 3.78 -23.22 6.19
N TYR A 161 3.58 -22.34 5.21
CA TYR A 161 4.53 -21.30 4.87
C TYR A 161 4.57 -20.19 5.91
N ALA A 162 3.44 -19.85 6.55
CA ALA A 162 3.45 -18.95 7.71
C ALA A 162 4.36 -19.51 8.83
N ARG A 163 4.28 -20.82 9.11
CA ARG A 163 5.17 -21.49 10.08
C ARG A 163 6.62 -21.53 9.62
N THR A 164 6.89 -21.79 8.34
CA THR A 164 8.24 -21.75 7.76
C THR A 164 8.87 -20.34 7.85
N LEU A 165 8.04 -19.31 7.67
CA LEU A 165 8.39 -17.90 7.90
C LEU A 165 8.51 -17.55 9.40
N ARG A 166 8.44 -18.53 10.29
CA ARG A 166 8.56 -18.36 11.75
C ARG A 166 7.53 -17.38 12.31
N VAL A 167 6.36 -17.32 11.68
CA VAL A 167 5.24 -16.52 12.14
C VAL A 167 4.34 -17.38 13.01
N ALA A 168 4.06 -16.91 14.23
CA ALA A 168 3.12 -17.56 15.12
C ALA A 168 1.74 -17.64 14.44
N THR A 169 1.15 -18.84 14.44
CA THR A 169 -0.15 -19.10 13.81
C THR A 169 -0.96 -19.98 14.75
N THR A 170 -1.98 -19.40 15.37
CA THR A 170 -2.95 -20.13 16.20
C THR A 170 -3.83 -21.04 15.34
N ASP A 171 -4.50 -22.02 15.95
CA ASP A 171 -5.40 -22.91 15.20
C ASP A 171 -6.59 -22.16 14.57
N ALA A 172 -7.09 -21.13 15.25
CA ALA A 172 -8.14 -20.26 14.73
C ALA A 172 -7.66 -19.44 13.52
N GLU A 173 -6.41 -18.96 13.52
CA GLU A 173 -5.80 -18.32 12.36
C GLU A 173 -5.56 -19.31 11.24
N ALA A 174 -5.05 -20.51 11.53
CA ALA A 174 -4.84 -21.56 10.53
C ALA A 174 -6.15 -21.88 9.79
N GLY A 175 -7.27 -22.01 10.51
CA GLY A 175 -8.58 -22.22 9.90
C GLY A 175 -9.04 -21.06 9.00
N ARG A 176 -8.78 -19.80 9.40
CA ARG A 176 -9.08 -18.63 8.56
C ARG A 176 -8.21 -18.57 7.30
N ILE A 177 -6.91 -18.82 7.47
CA ILE A 177 -5.92 -18.88 6.38
C ILE A 177 -6.33 -19.94 5.35
N GLU A 178 -6.61 -21.17 5.78
CA GLU A 178 -7.00 -22.26 4.88
C GLU A 178 -8.35 -21.98 4.20
N LYS A 179 -9.32 -21.39 4.92
CA LYS A 179 -10.60 -20.97 4.33
C LYS A 179 -10.38 -19.95 3.21
N ALA A 180 -9.57 -18.92 3.45
CA ALA A 180 -9.28 -17.88 2.45
C ALA A 180 -8.50 -18.42 1.24
N ALA A 181 -7.67 -19.44 1.45
CA ALA A 181 -6.93 -20.15 0.41
C ALA A 181 -7.81 -21.06 -0.47
N ARG A 182 -9.12 -21.20 -0.18
CA ARG A 182 -10.12 -21.90 -1.00
C ARG A 182 -11.22 -20.93 -1.47
N PRO A 183 -10.91 -20.00 -2.39
CA PRO A 183 -11.84 -18.91 -2.66
C PRO A 183 -13.01 -19.32 -3.57
N THR A 184 -12.93 -20.49 -4.21
CA THR A 184 -14.04 -21.17 -4.90
C THR A 184 -13.82 -22.70 -4.87
N ARG A 185 -14.89 -23.48 -5.00
CA ARG A 185 -14.85 -24.94 -5.21
C ARG A 185 -14.98 -25.33 -6.69
N VAL A 186 -15.16 -24.37 -7.59
CA VAL A 186 -15.41 -24.60 -9.02
C VAL A 186 -14.11 -24.33 -9.80
N PRO A 187 -13.37 -25.36 -10.24
CA PRO A 187 -12.05 -25.18 -10.85
C PRO A 187 -12.09 -24.27 -12.09
N ARG A 188 -13.15 -24.40 -12.90
CA ARG A 188 -13.34 -23.56 -14.08
C ARG A 188 -13.50 -22.08 -13.75
N ALA A 189 -14.19 -21.75 -12.66
CA ALA A 189 -14.31 -20.37 -12.21
C ALA A 189 -12.95 -19.81 -11.78
N PHE A 190 -12.16 -20.62 -11.06
CA PHE A 190 -10.81 -20.24 -10.62
C PHE A 190 -9.82 -20.04 -11.78
N GLU A 191 -9.88 -20.90 -12.80
CA GLU A 191 -9.11 -20.73 -14.04
C GLU A 191 -9.43 -19.39 -14.70
N LEU A 192 -10.71 -19.12 -14.97
CA LEU A 192 -11.16 -17.90 -15.64
C LEU A 192 -10.74 -16.67 -14.83
N PHE A 193 -10.86 -16.74 -13.51
CA PHE A 193 -10.40 -15.70 -12.59
C PHE A 193 -8.89 -15.44 -12.72
N SER A 194 -8.07 -16.49 -12.65
CA SER A 194 -6.60 -16.38 -12.74
C SER A 194 -6.16 -15.80 -14.09
N ARG A 195 -6.79 -16.25 -15.18
CA ARG A 195 -6.54 -15.70 -16.52
C ARG A 195 -6.98 -14.25 -16.64
N GLY A 196 -8.13 -13.90 -16.04
CA GLY A 196 -8.61 -12.51 -15.99
C GLY A 196 -7.66 -11.59 -15.23
N GLN A 197 -7.08 -12.06 -14.12
CA GLN A 197 -6.04 -11.33 -13.39
C GLN A 197 -4.79 -11.10 -14.26
N ILE A 198 -4.31 -12.12 -14.97
CA ILE A 198 -3.17 -12.01 -15.89
C ILE A 198 -3.46 -10.97 -16.99
N SER A 199 -4.65 -11.02 -17.60
CA SER A 199 -5.06 -10.04 -18.63
C SER A 199 -5.07 -8.61 -18.09
N ALA A 200 -5.51 -8.41 -16.84
CA ALA A 200 -5.49 -7.09 -16.18
C ALA A 200 -4.07 -6.54 -15.97
N LEU A 201 -3.02 -7.38 -16.05
CA LEU A 201 -1.62 -6.94 -15.97
C LEU A 201 -1.10 -6.31 -17.26
N ARG A 202 -1.73 -6.57 -18.41
CA ARG A 202 -1.27 -6.06 -19.71
C ARG A 202 -1.48 -4.55 -19.84
N THR A 203 -2.50 -4.00 -19.19
CA THR A 203 -2.86 -2.55 -19.16
C THR A 203 -3.16 -1.90 -20.52
N ASP A 204 -3.08 -2.66 -21.61
CA ASP A 204 -3.54 -2.27 -22.95
C ASP A 204 -5.05 -2.51 -23.09
N GLN A 205 -5.65 -1.94 -24.15
CA GLN A 205 -7.10 -2.05 -24.38
C GLN A 205 -7.56 -3.52 -24.47
N GLU A 206 -6.83 -4.34 -25.23
CA GLU A 206 -7.15 -5.75 -25.42
C GLU A 206 -7.10 -6.54 -24.09
N GLY A 207 -6.07 -6.32 -23.27
CA GLY A 207 -5.94 -6.95 -21.97
C GLY A 207 -7.02 -6.50 -20.99
N ASN A 208 -7.42 -5.23 -21.03
CA ASN A 208 -8.52 -4.71 -20.23
C ASN A 208 -9.87 -5.33 -20.62
N GLU A 209 -10.16 -5.45 -21.92
CA GLU A 209 -11.36 -6.12 -22.42
C GLU A 209 -11.38 -7.60 -22.05
N ALA A 210 -10.26 -8.30 -22.25
CA ALA A 210 -10.12 -9.71 -21.88
C ALA A 210 -10.25 -9.93 -20.36
N ALA A 211 -9.72 -9.03 -19.53
CA ALA A 211 -9.86 -9.12 -18.08
C ALA A 211 -11.33 -9.03 -17.65
N VAL A 212 -12.09 -8.08 -18.21
CA VAL A 212 -13.52 -7.93 -17.93
C VAL A 212 -14.31 -9.16 -18.39
N ASP A 213 -14.07 -9.67 -19.59
CA ASP A 213 -14.75 -10.88 -20.10
C ASP A 213 -14.49 -12.10 -19.20
N LEU A 214 -13.21 -12.40 -18.96
CA LEU A 214 -12.81 -13.59 -18.20
C LEU A 214 -13.31 -13.54 -16.75
N LEU A 215 -13.25 -12.39 -16.10
CA LEU A 215 -13.76 -12.22 -14.74
C LEU A 215 -15.30 -12.26 -14.69
N SER A 216 -15.99 -11.70 -15.69
CA SER A 216 -17.45 -11.80 -15.77
C SER A 216 -17.88 -13.26 -15.91
N ARG A 217 -17.24 -14.01 -16.80
CA ARG A 217 -17.49 -15.45 -16.98
C ARG A 217 -17.13 -16.27 -15.75
N SER A 218 -16.09 -15.88 -15.00
CA SER A 218 -15.75 -16.51 -13.72
C SER A 218 -16.90 -16.39 -12.72
N VAL A 219 -17.48 -15.19 -12.60
CA VAL A 219 -18.64 -14.93 -11.73
C VAL A 219 -19.90 -15.62 -12.25
N GLU A 220 -20.09 -15.74 -13.56
CA GLU A 220 -21.23 -16.49 -14.14
C GLU A 220 -21.14 -18.01 -13.83
N VAL A 221 -19.93 -18.58 -13.92
CA VAL A 221 -19.68 -20.00 -13.63
C VAL A 221 -19.81 -20.31 -12.15
N ASP A 222 -19.37 -19.40 -11.28
CA ASP A 222 -19.59 -19.48 -9.83
C ASP A 222 -20.08 -18.13 -9.27
N PRO A 223 -21.40 -17.92 -9.19
CA PRO A 223 -21.99 -16.69 -8.64
C PRO A 223 -21.66 -16.44 -7.16
N SER A 224 -21.16 -17.44 -6.44
CA SER A 224 -20.73 -17.31 -5.04
C SER A 224 -19.25 -16.92 -4.89
N PHE A 225 -18.51 -16.81 -5.99
CA PHE A 225 -17.08 -16.51 -5.98
C PHE A 225 -16.80 -15.03 -5.71
N VAL A 226 -16.89 -14.65 -4.43
CA VAL A 226 -16.80 -13.26 -3.96
C VAL A 226 -15.50 -12.57 -4.37
N VAL A 227 -14.37 -13.29 -4.34
CA VAL A 227 -13.06 -12.72 -4.75
C VAL A 227 -13.05 -12.36 -6.24
N ALA A 228 -13.71 -13.13 -7.11
CA ALA A 228 -13.82 -12.82 -8.53
C ALA A 228 -14.73 -11.60 -8.76
N ALA A 229 -15.89 -11.53 -8.10
CA ALA A 229 -16.78 -10.36 -8.18
C ALA A 229 -16.09 -9.07 -7.70
N TYR A 230 -15.40 -9.14 -6.56
CA TYR A 230 -14.55 -8.07 -6.07
C TYR A 230 -13.49 -7.65 -7.09
N THR A 231 -12.78 -8.61 -7.67
CA THR A 231 -11.67 -8.34 -8.62
C THR A 231 -12.19 -7.73 -9.92
N LEU A 232 -13.37 -8.16 -10.40
CA LEU A 232 -14.06 -7.52 -11.52
C LEU A 232 -14.41 -6.06 -11.20
N GLY A 233 -14.84 -5.78 -9.97
CA GLY A 233 -15.06 -4.42 -9.49
C GLY A 233 -13.77 -3.56 -9.50
N VAL A 234 -12.64 -4.13 -9.08
CA VAL A 234 -11.32 -3.46 -9.13
C VAL A 234 -10.94 -3.12 -10.57
N VAL A 235 -11.11 -4.07 -11.50
CA VAL A 235 -10.86 -3.84 -12.94
C VAL A 235 -11.79 -2.76 -13.50
N HIS A 236 -13.08 -2.77 -13.16
CA HIS A 236 -13.96 -1.68 -13.56
C HIS A 236 -13.54 -0.32 -12.98
N SER A 237 -13.04 -0.29 -11.75
CA SER A 237 -12.55 0.93 -11.12
C SER A 237 -11.32 1.48 -11.83
N SER A 238 -10.35 0.64 -12.20
CA SER A 238 -9.15 1.07 -12.94
C SER A 238 -9.50 1.59 -14.35
N LEU A 239 -10.57 1.07 -14.94
CA LEU A 239 -11.12 1.54 -16.23
C LEU A 239 -12.01 2.78 -16.11
N GLY A 240 -12.17 3.36 -14.92
CA GLY A 240 -13.03 4.53 -14.70
C GLY A 240 -14.53 4.22 -14.74
N ASN A 241 -14.93 2.94 -14.85
CA ASN A 241 -16.32 2.49 -14.86
C ASN A 241 -16.90 2.43 -13.43
N ARG A 242 -16.95 3.60 -12.78
CA ARG A 242 -17.27 3.76 -11.35
C ARG A 242 -18.59 3.11 -10.93
N TRP A 243 -19.62 3.20 -11.78
CA TRP A 243 -20.93 2.61 -11.51
C TRP A 243 -20.90 1.08 -11.54
N LYS A 244 -20.19 0.49 -12.51
CA LYS A 244 -20.01 -0.97 -12.59
C LYS A 244 -19.15 -1.46 -11.42
N ALA A 245 -18.08 -0.74 -11.07
CA ALA A 245 -17.27 -1.04 -9.90
C ALA A 245 -18.11 -1.06 -8.61
N ALA A 246 -18.91 -0.01 -8.36
CA ALA A 246 -19.80 0.08 -7.21
C ALA A 246 -20.79 -1.10 -7.14
N ALA A 247 -21.37 -1.48 -8.28
CA ALA A 247 -22.30 -2.60 -8.35
C ALA A 247 -21.62 -3.92 -7.96
N GLN A 248 -20.41 -4.19 -8.49
CA GLN A 248 -19.65 -5.39 -8.17
C GLN A 248 -19.21 -5.43 -6.71
N PHE A 249 -18.73 -4.31 -6.15
CA PHE A 249 -18.36 -4.28 -4.73
C PHE A 249 -19.57 -4.50 -3.82
N ARG A 250 -20.73 -3.91 -4.13
CA ARG A 250 -21.96 -4.14 -3.37
C ARG A 250 -22.44 -5.59 -3.48
N ALA A 251 -22.40 -6.17 -4.67
CA ALA A 251 -22.71 -7.59 -4.85
C ALA A 251 -21.78 -8.47 -3.99
N ALA A 252 -20.47 -8.19 -4.00
CA ALA A 252 -19.50 -8.90 -3.16
C ALA A 252 -19.82 -8.77 -1.65
N THR A 253 -20.19 -7.58 -1.15
CA THR A 253 -20.60 -7.41 0.25
C THR A 253 -21.89 -8.15 0.62
N GLN A 254 -22.79 -8.37 -0.34
CA GLN A 254 -24.03 -9.13 -0.13
C GLN A 254 -23.78 -10.63 -0.12
N LEU A 255 -22.86 -11.11 -0.97
CA LEU A 255 -22.48 -12.53 -1.07
C LEU A 255 -21.68 -13.00 0.15
N ASP A 256 -20.70 -12.21 0.59
CA ASP A 256 -19.96 -12.46 1.83
C ASP A 256 -19.78 -11.15 2.63
N PRO A 257 -20.66 -10.91 3.62
CA PRO A 257 -20.56 -9.75 4.50
C PRO A 257 -19.29 -9.72 5.36
N THR A 258 -18.55 -10.82 5.43
CA THR A 258 -17.32 -10.96 6.24
C THR A 258 -16.04 -10.74 5.45
N TYR A 259 -16.12 -10.55 4.13
CA TYR A 259 -14.98 -10.26 3.27
C TYR A 259 -14.67 -8.75 3.30
N PRO A 260 -13.52 -8.30 3.84
CA PRO A 260 -13.24 -6.87 4.06
C PRO A 260 -12.88 -6.07 2.81
N GLU A 261 -12.35 -6.71 1.77
CA GLU A 261 -11.79 -6.07 0.57
C GLU A 261 -12.83 -5.20 -0.19
N PRO A 262 -14.08 -5.66 -0.41
CA PRO A 262 -15.12 -4.84 -1.04
C PRO A 262 -15.50 -3.59 -0.23
N TYR A 263 -15.48 -3.64 1.10
CA TYR A 263 -15.75 -2.47 1.94
C TYR A 263 -14.64 -1.44 1.81
N LYS A 264 -13.37 -1.88 1.86
CA LYS A 264 -12.23 -0.99 1.60
C LYS A 264 -12.32 -0.35 0.21
N ALA A 265 -12.65 -1.14 -0.81
CA ALA A 265 -12.79 -0.64 -2.18
C ALA A 265 -13.98 0.31 -2.37
N LEU A 266 -15.09 0.09 -1.67
CA LEU A 266 -16.19 1.07 -1.59
C LEU A 266 -15.72 2.37 -0.93
N GLY A 267 -14.92 2.28 0.13
CA GLY A 267 -14.28 3.45 0.76
C GLY A 267 -13.44 4.25 -0.23
N ASP A 268 -12.56 3.58 -0.99
CA ASP A 268 -11.74 4.22 -2.03
C ASP A 268 -12.60 4.88 -3.11
N LEU A 269 -13.68 4.18 -3.51
CA LEU A 269 -14.63 4.72 -4.45
C LEU A 269 -15.24 5.99 -3.88
N TYR A 270 -15.82 5.97 -2.67
CA TYR A 270 -16.43 7.13 -2.04
C TYR A 270 -15.47 8.31 -1.87
N LEU A 271 -14.19 8.05 -1.57
CA LEU A 271 -13.18 9.08 -1.40
C LEU A 271 -12.76 9.74 -2.72
N SER A 272 -12.88 9.04 -3.85
CA SER A 272 -12.48 9.55 -5.16
C SER A 272 -13.49 10.54 -5.77
N GLN A 273 -12.98 11.50 -6.55
CA GLN A 273 -13.73 12.53 -7.28
C GLN A 273 -14.73 11.92 -8.29
N PRO A 274 -15.83 12.61 -8.66
CA PRO A 274 -16.17 14.01 -8.35
C PRO A 274 -17.06 14.21 -7.11
N ARG A 275 -17.64 13.14 -6.53
CA ARG A 275 -18.65 13.27 -5.47
C ARG A 275 -18.10 13.26 -4.04
N ARG A 276 -16.86 12.78 -3.81
CA ARG A 276 -16.14 12.72 -2.52
C ARG A 276 -17.06 12.60 -1.29
N LEU A 277 -17.59 11.40 -1.08
CA LEU A 277 -18.54 11.10 -0.01
C LEU A 277 -17.78 10.66 1.25
N PHE A 278 -17.16 11.62 1.95
CA PHE A 278 -16.21 11.32 3.03
C PHE A 278 -16.79 10.52 4.19
N ASP A 279 -18.03 10.79 4.60
CA ASP A 279 -18.67 10.05 5.69
C ASP A 279 -18.87 8.58 5.33
N GLN A 280 -19.33 8.32 4.09
CA GLN A 280 -19.48 6.95 3.58
C GLN A 280 -18.12 6.26 3.41
N ALA A 281 -17.08 7.01 3.04
CA ALA A 281 -15.72 6.48 2.99
C ALA A 281 -15.24 6.03 4.38
N VAL A 282 -15.41 6.89 5.40
CA VAL A 282 -15.06 6.57 6.80
C VAL A 282 -15.83 5.32 7.26
N GLU A 283 -17.14 5.25 7.04
CA GLU A 283 -17.97 4.10 7.41
C GLU A 283 -17.47 2.81 6.74
N ALA A 284 -17.22 2.85 5.43
CA ALA A 284 -16.77 1.69 4.66
C ALA A 284 -15.38 1.21 5.11
N TYR A 285 -14.42 2.12 5.35
CA TYR A 285 -13.11 1.76 5.89
C TYR A 285 -13.21 1.21 7.32
N SER A 286 -14.02 1.83 8.19
CA SER A 286 -14.27 1.33 9.53
C SER A 286 -14.84 -0.09 9.51
N LYS A 287 -15.75 -0.41 8.58
CA LYS A 287 -16.26 -1.78 8.43
C LYS A 287 -15.19 -2.77 7.98
N ALA A 288 -14.34 -2.39 7.03
CA ALA A 288 -13.22 -3.23 6.61
C ALA A 288 -12.24 -3.52 7.77
N ILE A 289 -11.98 -2.53 8.63
CA ILE A 289 -11.13 -2.66 9.82
C ILE A 289 -11.80 -3.52 10.90
N GLU A 290 -13.11 -3.40 11.10
CA GLU A 290 -13.86 -4.27 12.02
C GLU A 290 -13.73 -5.74 11.63
N LEU A 291 -13.84 -6.04 10.33
CA LEU A 291 -13.71 -7.38 9.78
C LEU A 291 -12.27 -7.91 9.80
N ARG A 292 -11.28 -7.02 9.60
CA ARG A 292 -9.86 -7.34 9.68
C ARG A 292 -9.09 -6.24 10.43
N PRO A 293 -8.90 -6.40 11.76
CA PRO A 293 -8.30 -5.35 12.62
C PRO A 293 -6.86 -4.95 12.29
N PHE A 294 -6.16 -5.75 11.48
CA PHE A 294 -4.78 -5.52 11.02
C PHE A 294 -4.70 -5.09 9.55
N TYR A 295 -5.82 -4.63 8.96
CA TYR A 295 -5.87 -4.25 7.55
C TYR A 295 -5.25 -2.86 7.30
N ALA A 296 -3.93 -2.84 7.11
CA ALA A 296 -3.15 -1.61 6.95
C ALA A 296 -3.72 -0.66 5.89
N ASP A 297 -4.09 -1.15 4.69
CA ASP A 297 -4.59 -0.31 3.60
C ASP A 297 -5.95 0.33 3.92
N ALA A 298 -6.79 -0.31 4.73
CA ALA A 298 -8.04 0.30 5.19
C ALA A 298 -7.77 1.42 6.20
N PHE A 299 -6.75 1.29 7.06
CA PHE A 299 -6.29 2.39 7.92
C PHE A 299 -5.70 3.55 7.12
N VAL A 300 -4.97 3.28 6.03
CA VAL A 300 -4.50 4.35 5.12
C VAL A 300 -5.69 5.12 4.55
N GLY A 301 -6.68 4.40 3.99
CA GLY A 301 -7.89 5.02 3.45
C GLY A 301 -8.69 5.80 4.50
N LEU A 302 -8.79 5.27 5.72
CA LEU A 302 -9.42 5.98 6.84
C LEU A 302 -8.67 7.28 7.18
N GLY A 303 -7.33 7.24 7.18
CA GLY A 303 -6.48 8.42 7.36
C GLY A 303 -6.72 9.47 6.28
N ASP A 304 -6.75 9.05 5.01
CA ASP A 304 -7.02 9.93 3.87
C ASP A 304 -8.41 10.58 3.97
N ALA A 305 -9.44 9.79 4.34
CA ALA A 305 -10.80 10.28 4.50
C ALA A 305 -10.94 11.27 5.66
N LYS A 306 -10.28 11.01 6.80
CA LYS A 306 -10.26 11.92 7.95
C LYS A 306 -9.50 13.21 7.67
N ALA A 307 -8.35 13.13 7.01
CA ALA A 307 -7.59 14.30 6.59
C ALA A 307 -8.42 15.18 5.64
N ALA A 308 -9.15 14.57 4.71
CA ALA A 308 -10.05 15.28 3.80
C ALA A 308 -11.25 15.94 4.51
N LYS A 309 -11.62 15.46 5.71
CA LYS A 309 -12.61 16.07 6.61
C LYS A 309 -11.99 17.07 7.60
N SER A 310 -10.71 17.38 7.49
CA SER A 310 -9.96 18.20 8.46
C SER A 310 -9.90 17.61 9.87
N ASP A 311 -10.20 16.32 10.06
CA ASP A 311 -9.90 15.58 11.31
C ASP A 311 -8.43 15.14 11.28
N ILE A 312 -7.53 16.10 11.52
CA ILE A 312 -6.09 15.90 11.36
C ILE A 312 -5.52 14.92 12.40
N ASP A 313 -5.95 15.03 13.66
CA ASP A 313 -5.47 14.12 14.72
C ASP A 313 -5.98 12.70 14.50
N GLY A 314 -7.24 12.54 14.07
CA GLY A 314 -7.78 11.25 13.69
C GLY A 314 -7.08 10.65 12.46
N ALA A 315 -6.65 11.47 11.50
CA ALA A 315 -5.88 11.03 10.35
C ALA A 315 -4.50 10.51 10.76
N ILE A 316 -3.76 11.26 11.58
CA ILE A 316 -2.46 10.84 12.12
C ILE A 316 -2.59 9.51 12.87
N ALA A 317 -3.59 9.37 13.74
CA ALA A 317 -3.82 8.14 14.48
C ALA A 317 -4.09 6.93 13.56
N ALA A 318 -4.89 7.11 12.50
CA ALA A 318 -5.16 6.07 11.51
C ALA A 318 -3.88 5.69 10.73
N TYR A 319 -3.10 6.66 10.29
CA TYR A 319 -1.81 6.42 9.62
C TYR A 319 -0.79 5.70 10.51
N GLN A 320 -0.71 6.06 11.79
CA GLN A 320 0.16 5.36 12.76
C GLN A 320 -0.29 3.90 12.94
N LYS A 321 -1.59 3.63 12.96
CA LYS A 321 -2.12 2.25 12.95
C LYS A 321 -1.81 1.53 11.64
N ALA A 322 -1.87 2.18 10.49
CA ALA A 322 -1.45 1.59 9.23
C ALA A 322 0.04 1.16 9.28
N LEU A 323 0.92 2.03 9.81
CA LEU A 323 2.35 1.72 9.95
C LEU A 323 2.66 0.63 10.99
N LEU A 324 1.80 0.45 11.98
CA LEU A 324 1.90 -0.68 12.92
C LEU A 324 1.75 -2.02 12.21
N TYR A 325 0.90 -2.10 11.17
CA TYR A 325 0.65 -3.34 10.42
C TYR A 325 1.39 -3.41 9.08
N ASN A 326 1.86 -2.30 8.55
CA ASN A 326 2.70 -2.24 7.36
C ASN A 326 3.74 -1.11 7.51
N PRO A 327 4.90 -1.39 8.15
CA PRO A 327 5.92 -0.38 8.43
C PRO A 327 6.72 0.04 7.19
N VAL A 328 6.51 -0.62 6.05
CA VAL A 328 7.25 -0.38 4.80
C VAL A 328 6.39 0.33 3.76
N ASN A 329 5.39 1.12 4.19
CA ASN A 329 4.49 1.86 3.31
C ASN A 329 4.96 3.33 3.09
N PRO A 330 5.58 3.66 1.94
CA PRO A 330 6.08 5.02 1.68
C PRO A 330 4.97 6.07 1.62
N ARG A 331 3.77 5.70 1.13
CA ARG A 331 2.63 6.61 0.98
C ARG A 331 2.17 7.18 2.32
N VAL A 332 2.21 6.38 3.38
CA VAL A 332 1.81 6.82 4.72
C VAL A 332 2.80 7.81 5.29
N HIS A 333 4.10 7.56 5.13
CA HIS A 333 5.15 8.48 5.55
C HIS A 333 5.08 9.81 4.80
N MET A 334 4.82 9.78 3.49
CA MET A 334 4.60 11.00 2.69
C MET A 334 3.38 11.79 3.19
N SER A 335 2.27 11.11 3.49
CA SER A 335 1.04 11.74 3.98
C SER A 335 1.22 12.36 5.36
N LEU A 336 1.93 11.67 6.26
CA LEU A 336 2.33 12.22 7.56
C LEU A 336 3.26 13.43 7.42
N GLY A 337 4.23 13.38 6.50
CA GLY A 337 5.11 14.52 6.22
C GLY A 337 4.33 15.76 5.82
N LYS A 338 3.38 15.60 4.90
CA LYS A 338 2.47 16.67 4.46
C LYS A 338 1.66 17.25 5.61
N ILE A 339 1.08 16.40 6.45
CA ILE A 339 0.28 16.84 7.60
C ILE A 339 1.16 17.56 8.63
N TYR A 340 2.32 17.01 8.97
CA TYR A 340 3.22 17.63 9.94
C TYR A 340 3.70 18.99 9.46
N TYR A 341 3.99 19.13 8.17
CA TYR A 341 4.36 20.41 7.58
C TYR A 341 3.20 21.40 7.53
N GLY A 342 2.15 21.09 6.76
CA GLY A 342 1.11 22.06 6.41
C GLY A 342 0.05 22.28 7.49
N GLU A 343 -0.25 21.28 8.31
CA GLU A 343 -1.36 21.35 9.28
C GLU A 343 -0.89 21.55 10.72
N LYS A 344 0.34 21.11 11.05
CA LYS A 344 0.88 21.15 12.42
C LYS A 344 2.10 22.06 12.61
N GLY A 345 2.79 22.45 11.54
CA GLY A 345 4.06 23.21 11.64
C GLY A 345 5.18 22.45 12.36
N LEU A 346 5.12 21.12 12.38
CA LEU A 346 6.09 20.21 12.99
C LEU A 346 7.16 19.83 11.97
N TYR A 347 8.09 20.75 11.74
CA TYR A 347 9.07 20.64 10.65
C TYR A 347 10.05 19.47 10.80
N TYR A 348 10.48 19.16 12.03
CA TYR A 348 11.41 18.06 12.27
C TYR A 348 10.76 16.70 11.97
N GLU A 349 9.53 16.52 12.45
CA GLU A 349 8.70 15.35 12.20
C GLU A 349 8.37 15.21 10.71
N SER A 350 8.09 16.32 10.03
CA SER A 350 7.91 16.37 8.57
C SER A 350 9.15 15.88 7.81
N VAL A 351 10.32 16.44 8.11
CA VAL A 351 11.59 16.03 7.47
C VAL A 351 11.85 14.55 7.66
N ASN A 352 11.66 14.03 8.89
CA ASN A 352 11.84 12.61 9.17
C ASN A 352 10.85 11.73 8.40
N ALA A 353 9.58 12.15 8.32
CA ALA A 353 8.55 11.42 7.58
C ALA A 353 8.85 11.40 6.07
N TYR A 354 9.18 12.54 5.47
CA TYR A 354 9.56 12.59 4.05
C TYR A 354 10.83 11.79 3.74
N LYS A 355 11.87 11.91 4.57
CA LYS A 355 13.08 11.08 4.43
C LYS A 355 12.75 9.59 4.49
N LYS A 356 11.84 9.18 5.37
CA LYS A 356 11.43 7.78 5.46
C LYS A 356 10.63 7.33 4.22
N ALA A 357 9.78 8.20 3.68
CA ALA A 357 9.11 7.93 2.41
C ALA A 357 10.11 7.74 1.27
N ILE A 358 11.13 8.60 1.17
CA ILE A 358 12.20 8.54 0.15
C ILE A 358 13.10 7.30 0.34
N ASP A 359 13.41 6.89 1.58
CA ASP A 359 14.14 5.64 1.85
C ASP A 359 13.37 4.40 1.36
N LEU A 360 12.04 4.41 1.52
CA LEU A 360 11.15 3.31 1.11
C LEU A 360 10.78 3.35 -0.38
N ASP A 361 10.79 4.53 -0.99
CA ASP A 361 10.60 4.77 -2.42
C ASP A 361 11.50 5.92 -2.91
N PRO A 362 12.71 5.61 -3.39
CA PRO A 362 13.66 6.63 -3.85
C PRO A 362 13.19 7.46 -5.05
N HIS A 363 12.16 7.01 -5.77
CA HIS A 363 11.59 7.66 -6.96
C HIS A 363 10.34 8.49 -6.63
N SER A 364 9.96 8.62 -5.37
CA SER A 364 8.82 9.43 -4.96
C SER A 364 9.09 10.92 -5.17
N VAL A 365 8.61 11.45 -6.29
CA VAL A 365 8.68 12.88 -6.63
C VAL A 365 7.99 13.74 -5.58
N ASP A 366 6.77 13.37 -5.18
CA ASP A 366 5.99 14.13 -4.19
C ASP A 366 6.69 14.24 -2.83
N ALA A 367 7.34 13.16 -2.37
CA ALA A 367 8.05 13.19 -1.10
C ALA A 367 9.30 14.08 -1.16
N ARG A 368 10.00 14.11 -2.30
CA ARG A 368 11.16 14.99 -2.52
C ARG A 368 10.75 16.45 -2.65
N MET A 369 9.66 16.72 -3.37
CA MET A 369 9.06 18.06 -3.45
C MET A 369 8.74 18.59 -2.05
N GLY A 370 7.98 17.81 -1.26
CA GLY A 370 7.63 18.20 0.11
C GLY A 370 8.85 18.38 1.02
N LEU A 371 9.88 17.55 0.90
CA LEU A 371 11.12 17.72 1.66
C LEU A 371 11.88 19.00 1.26
N GLY A 372 11.96 19.28 -0.04
CA GLY A 372 12.57 20.51 -0.57
C GLY A 372 11.86 21.77 -0.07
N GLU A 373 10.53 21.77 -0.07
CA GLU A 373 9.70 22.87 0.42
C GLU A 373 9.94 23.13 1.92
N VAL A 374 9.99 22.08 2.73
CA VAL A 374 10.27 22.20 4.18
C VAL A 374 11.66 22.79 4.43
N TYR A 375 12.67 22.35 3.68
CA TYR A 375 14.02 22.90 3.77
C TYR A 375 14.10 24.36 3.32
N GLU A 376 13.43 24.70 2.22
CA GLU A 376 13.36 26.06 1.71
C GLU A 376 12.75 27.02 2.73
N GLU A 377 11.63 26.64 3.35
CA GLU A 377 10.97 27.46 4.37
C GLU A 377 11.87 27.67 5.59
N LYS A 378 12.73 26.69 5.91
CA LYS A 378 13.71 26.80 7.01
C LYS A 378 15.03 27.44 6.63
N GLY A 379 15.17 27.92 5.39
CA GLY A 379 16.39 28.56 4.92
C GLY A 379 17.55 27.59 4.68
N LEU A 380 17.28 26.28 4.68
CA LEU A 380 18.24 25.22 4.36
C LEU A 380 18.35 25.07 2.84
N TYR A 381 18.82 26.13 2.20
CA TYR A 381 18.76 26.29 0.75
C TYR A 381 19.63 25.29 -0.01
N LYS A 382 20.72 24.81 0.59
CA LYS A 382 21.58 23.79 -0.02
C LYS A 382 20.82 22.47 -0.15
N GLU A 383 20.21 22.03 0.94
CA GLU A 383 19.41 20.81 1.01
C GLU A 383 18.16 20.90 0.12
N ALA A 384 17.47 22.05 0.11
CA ALA A 384 16.35 22.30 -0.80
C ALA A 384 16.75 22.19 -2.28
N THR A 385 17.90 22.78 -2.64
CA THR A 385 18.46 22.71 -4.00
C THR A 385 18.74 21.27 -4.42
N GLU A 386 19.31 20.46 -3.52
CA GLU A 386 19.61 19.04 -3.78
C GLU A 386 18.32 18.24 -4.07
N GLU A 387 17.27 18.42 -3.26
CA GLU A 387 16.02 17.69 -3.46
C GLU A 387 15.28 18.13 -4.74
N TYR A 388 15.18 19.44 -5.01
CA TYR A 388 14.53 19.90 -6.25
C TYR A 388 15.29 19.49 -7.51
N ARG A 389 16.64 19.47 -7.48
CA ARG A 389 17.44 18.90 -8.58
C ARG A 389 17.12 17.43 -8.78
N ARG A 390 17.01 16.66 -7.69
CA ARG A 390 16.69 15.23 -7.78
C ARG A 390 15.29 14.99 -8.35
N VAL A 391 14.32 15.87 -8.07
CA VAL A 391 13.01 15.83 -8.74
C VAL A 391 13.16 16.06 -10.24
N ILE A 392 13.92 17.07 -10.69
CA ILE A 392 14.13 17.35 -12.11
C ILE A 392 14.91 16.23 -12.82
N GLU A 393 15.80 15.52 -12.11
CA GLU A 393 16.46 14.33 -12.64
C GLU A 393 15.50 13.16 -12.87
N LEU A 394 14.51 12.99 -11.99
CA LEU A 394 13.48 11.95 -12.09
C LEU A 394 12.39 12.32 -13.11
N ASP A 395 11.98 13.58 -13.14
CA ASP A 395 11.03 14.16 -14.09
C ASP A 395 11.56 15.49 -14.63
N GLY A 396 12.23 15.41 -15.78
CA GLY A 396 12.82 16.56 -16.45
C GLY A 396 11.81 17.63 -16.90
N LYS A 397 10.51 17.34 -16.83
CA LYS A 397 9.44 18.27 -17.20
C LYS A 397 8.66 18.82 -16.00
N HIS A 398 9.10 18.54 -14.78
CA HIS A 398 8.40 18.96 -13.57
C HIS A 398 8.52 20.47 -13.33
N THR A 399 7.57 21.25 -13.84
CA THR A 399 7.56 22.72 -13.80
C THR A 399 7.61 23.29 -12.39
N GLY A 400 6.89 22.69 -11.43
CA GLY A 400 6.90 23.13 -10.02
C GLY A 400 8.28 23.05 -9.36
N ALA A 401 9.04 21.96 -9.56
CA ALA A 401 10.40 21.81 -9.05
C ALA A 401 11.36 22.79 -9.70
N MET A 402 11.22 23.03 -11.01
CA MET A 402 12.02 24.03 -11.72
C MET A 402 11.77 25.44 -11.19
N TYR A 403 10.52 25.78 -10.92
CA TYR A 403 10.11 27.06 -10.37
C TYR A 403 10.68 27.26 -8.96
N ASN A 404 10.47 26.29 -8.05
CA ASN A 404 10.99 26.37 -6.67
C ASN A 404 12.53 26.41 -6.64
N LEU A 405 13.19 25.62 -7.51
CA LEU A 405 14.65 25.66 -7.64
C LEU A 405 15.16 27.05 -8.08
N ALA A 406 14.47 27.70 -9.01
CA ALA A 406 14.83 29.05 -9.45
C ALA A 406 14.72 30.06 -8.30
N LEU A 407 13.63 29.98 -7.51
CA LEU A 407 13.43 30.82 -6.32
C LEU A 407 14.52 30.60 -5.25
N VAL A 408 14.92 29.35 -5.01
CA VAL A 408 16.02 29.05 -4.09
C VAL A 408 17.33 29.63 -4.61
N TYR A 409 17.63 29.49 -5.91
CA TYR A 409 18.83 30.08 -6.50
C TYR A 409 18.86 31.60 -6.42
N GLU A 410 17.74 32.32 -6.49
CA GLU A 410 17.77 33.78 -6.30
C GLU A 410 18.42 34.20 -4.97
N LYS A 411 18.29 33.34 -3.95
CA LYS A 411 18.82 33.60 -2.61
C LYS A 411 20.28 33.19 -2.45
N VAL A 412 20.81 32.29 -3.29
CA VAL A 412 22.14 31.68 -3.10
C VAL A 412 23.09 31.83 -4.29
N ASP A 413 22.58 31.92 -5.51
CA ASP A 413 23.35 32.05 -6.75
C ASP A 413 22.48 32.71 -7.86
N PRO A 414 22.51 34.06 -7.99
CA PRO A 414 21.73 34.78 -8.98
C PRO A 414 22.02 34.39 -10.44
N LYS A 415 23.23 33.89 -10.75
CA LYS A 415 23.57 33.43 -12.11
C LYS A 415 22.91 32.10 -12.42
N ALA A 416 22.95 31.16 -11.48
CA ALA A 416 22.20 29.91 -11.59
C ALA A 416 20.69 30.16 -11.64
N ALA A 417 20.18 31.16 -10.92
CA ALA A 417 18.78 31.55 -10.95
C ALA A 417 18.34 32.00 -12.35
N ILE A 418 19.13 32.85 -13.02
CA ILE A 418 18.85 33.29 -14.39
C ILE A 418 18.76 32.09 -15.34
N ALA A 419 19.75 31.20 -15.32
CA ALA A 419 19.75 30.02 -16.18
C ALA A 419 18.55 29.11 -15.92
N GLN A 420 18.18 28.94 -14.64
CA GLN A 420 17.05 28.11 -14.26
C GLN A 420 15.70 28.75 -14.64
N TRP A 421 15.55 30.07 -14.51
CA TRP A 421 14.36 30.78 -14.98
C TRP A 421 14.18 30.70 -16.48
N GLU A 422 15.26 30.84 -17.26
CA GLU A 422 15.23 30.68 -18.71
C GLU A 422 14.75 29.28 -19.09
N ARG A 423 15.29 28.24 -18.43
CA ARG A 423 14.87 26.85 -18.63
C ARG A 423 13.40 26.61 -18.26
N TYR A 424 12.94 27.15 -17.13
CA TYR A 424 11.53 27.07 -16.74
C TYR A 424 10.62 27.73 -17.79
N ILE A 425 10.93 28.95 -18.23
CA ILE A 425 10.12 29.68 -19.22
C ILE A 425 10.09 28.95 -20.55
N GLU A 426 11.22 28.44 -21.04
CA GLU A 426 11.28 27.67 -22.28
C GLU A 426 10.32 26.47 -22.26
N LEU A 427 10.33 25.72 -21.15
CA LEU A 427 9.49 24.54 -21.01
C LEU A 427 8.02 24.86 -20.74
N ALA A 428 7.74 25.87 -19.91
CA ALA A 428 6.41 26.18 -19.41
C ALA A 428 5.61 27.12 -20.31
N ALA A 429 6.26 27.97 -21.12
CA ALA A 429 5.56 28.93 -22.01
C ALA A 429 4.54 28.31 -22.99
N PRO A 430 4.75 27.10 -23.54
CA PRO A 430 3.75 26.44 -24.37
C PRO A 430 2.52 25.90 -23.59
N LEU A 431 2.60 25.82 -22.26
CA LEU A 431 1.57 25.22 -21.42
C LEU A 431 0.54 26.27 -21.01
N ALA A 432 -0.71 26.14 -21.48
CA ALA A 432 -1.78 27.10 -21.17
C ALA A 432 -2.05 27.25 -19.66
N THR A 433 -1.85 26.18 -18.89
CA THR A 433 -2.01 26.15 -17.43
C THR A 433 -0.93 26.91 -16.67
N GLU A 434 0.21 27.21 -17.31
CA GLU A 434 1.37 27.85 -16.70
C GLU A 434 1.50 29.33 -17.08
N LYS A 435 0.58 29.87 -17.89
CA LYS A 435 0.69 31.21 -18.48
C LYS A 435 0.98 32.30 -17.42
N ASP A 436 0.22 32.31 -16.33
CA ASP A 436 0.36 33.32 -15.28
C ASP A 436 1.72 33.18 -14.55
N TRP A 437 2.15 31.94 -14.30
CA TRP A 437 3.44 31.65 -13.66
C TRP A 437 4.64 31.99 -14.54
N VAL A 438 4.53 31.81 -15.87
CA VAL A 438 5.54 32.22 -16.84
C VAL A 438 5.69 33.74 -16.89
N ASP A 439 4.59 34.50 -16.77
CA ASP A 439 4.66 35.96 -16.72
C ASP A 439 5.32 36.45 -15.43
N VAL A 440 5.07 35.78 -14.29
CA VAL A 440 5.80 36.01 -13.04
C VAL A 440 7.29 35.70 -13.21
N ALA A 441 7.64 34.54 -13.77
CA ALA A 441 9.03 34.14 -14.01
C ALA A 441 9.80 35.16 -14.89
N ARG A 442 9.15 35.74 -15.91
CA ARG A 442 9.74 36.81 -16.74
C ARG A 442 10.01 38.09 -15.95
N GLN A 443 9.24 38.40 -14.91
CA GLN A 443 9.51 39.54 -14.04
C GLN A 443 10.75 39.28 -13.17
N HIS A 444 10.83 38.09 -12.55
CA HIS A 444 12.01 37.64 -11.80
C HIS A 444 13.27 37.69 -12.67
N LEU A 445 13.24 37.09 -13.86
CA LEU A 445 14.35 37.06 -14.80
C LEU A 445 14.83 38.46 -15.20
N ARG A 446 13.90 39.39 -15.48
CA ARG A 446 14.24 40.79 -15.82
C ARG A 446 14.93 41.49 -14.65
N LYS A 447 14.40 41.33 -13.43
CA LYS A 447 14.97 41.93 -12.22
C LYS A 447 16.40 41.43 -11.98
N LEU A 448 16.63 40.12 -12.04
CA LEU A 448 17.96 39.53 -11.85
C LEU A 448 18.96 39.99 -12.92
N LYS A 449 18.55 40.04 -14.19
CA LYS A 449 19.42 40.50 -15.28
C LYS A 449 19.82 41.96 -15.15
N ASN A 450 18.98 42.81 -14.57
CA ASN A 450 19.33 44.20 -14.28
C ASN A 450 20.32 44.29 -13.11
N GLN A 451 20.09 43.52 -12.05
CA GLN A 451 20.96 43.52 -10.86
C GLN A 451 22.40 43.03 -11.11
N ILE A 452 22.65 42.24 -12.14
CA ILE A 452 24.00 41.73 -12.49
C ILE A 452 24.70 42.63 -13.53
N LYS A 453 23.95 43.52 -14.18
CA LYS A 453 24.49 44.48 -15.15
C LYS A 453 25.02 45.76 -14.48
N ASP A 454 24.49 46.08 -13.32
CA ASP A 454 24.99 47.10 -12.39
C ASP A 454 26.06 46.50 -11.46
#